data_AF-Q3AQS7-F1
#
_entry.id   AF-Q3AQS7-F1
#
_cell.length_a   1.000
_cell.length_b   1.000
_cell.length_c   1.000
_cell.angle_alpha   90.00
_cell.angle_beta   90.00
_cell.angle_gamma   90.00
#
_symmetry.space_group_name_H-M   'P 1'
#
loop_
_entity.id
_entity.type
_entity.pdbx_description
1 polymer ?
#
loop_
_entity_poly.entity_id
_entity_poly.type
_entity_poly.pdbx_seq_one_letter_code
_entity_poly.pdbx_strand_id
1 'polypeptide(L)' 'MPTTLLYPIILASQSPRRRELLALTLLPFETMSVNTPETLNPTLSPEENVLAIGAIIGTLIFVDLNRRGWNNLQ' A
#
# COMPACT_ATOMS: atom_id res chain seq x y z
N MET A 1 14.35 -25.99 -8.16
CA MET A 1 13.45 -24.92 -8.62
C MET A 1 13.94 -23.63 -7.98
N PRO A 2 14.32 -22.59 -8.74
CA PRO A 2 14.80 -21.37 -8.12
C PRO A 2 13.63 -20.72 -7.38
N THR A 3 13.79 -20.49 -6.08
CA THR A 3 12.91 -19.66 -5.25
C THR A 3 12.98 -18.24 -5.80
N THR A 4 12.00 -17.87 -6.62
CA THR A 4 11.80 -16.48 -7.03
C THR A 4 11.69 -15.66 -5.74
N LEU A 5 12.64 -14.75 -5.51
CA LEU A 5 12.53 -13.74 -4.47
C LEU A 5 11.36 -12.82 -4.84
N LEU A 6 10.15 -13.26 -4.51
CA LEU A 6 8.94 -12.45 -4.61
C LEU A 6 9.04 -11.39 -3.52
N TYR A 7 9.28 -10.14 -3.93
CA TYR A 7 9.09 -9.02 -3.01
C TYR A 7 7.65 -9.07 -2.52
N PRO A 8 7.43 -9.00 -1.20
CA PRO A 8 6.09 -9.05 -0.64
C PRO A 8 5.26 -7.88 -1.18
N ILE A 9 4.12 -8.17 -1.79
CA ILE A 9 3.18 -7.15 -2.25
C ILE A 9 2.31 -6.76 -1.06
N ILE A 10 2.30 -5.46 -0.76
CA ILE A 10 1.43 -4.90 0.29
C ILE A 10 0.31 -4.10 -0.38
N LEU A 11 -0.94 -4.54 -0.17
CA LEU A 11 -2.13 -3.77 -0.50
C LEU A 11 -2.41 -2.76 0.60
N ALA A 12 -1.96 -1.52 0.39
CA ALA A 12 -2.15 -0.37 1.25
C ALA A 12 -3.59 0.22 1.17
N SER A 13 -4.62 -0.62 1.32
CA SER A 13 -6.02 -0.18 1.20
C SER A 13 -6.99 -1.00 2.05
N GLN A 14 -7.98 -0.32 2.64
CA GLN A 14 -9.09 -0.95 3.35
C GLN A 14 -10.28 -1.32 2.43
N SER A 15 -10.22 -0.99 1.14
CA SER A 15 -11.33 -1.22 0.20
C SER A 15 -11.52 -2.71 -0.07
N PRO A 16 -12.68 -3.32 0.26
CA PRO A 16 -12.97 -4.72 -0.05
C PRO A 16 -12.85 -5.01 -1.55
N ARG A 17 -13.32 -4.07 -2.38
CA ARG A 17 -13.24 -4.13 -3.85
C ARG A 17 -11.80 -4.19 -4.36
N ARG A 18 -10.87 -3.40 -3.82
CA ARG A 18 -9.46 -3.44 -4.28
C ARG A 18 -8.79 -4.77 -3.91
N ARG A 19 -9.13 -5.34 -2.76
CA ARG A 19 -8.66 -6.66 -2.34
C ARG A 19 -9.20 -7.75 -3.27
N GLU A 20 -10.48 -7.72 -3.60
CA GLU A 20 -11.11 -8.66 -4.54
C GLU A 20 -10.44 -8.57 -5.93
N LEU A 21 -10.21 -7.35 -6.44
CA LEU A 21 -9.54 -7.15 -7.73
C LEU A 21 -8.11 -7.68 -7.74
N LEU A 22 -7.32 -7.43 -6.69
CA LEU A 22 -5.94 -7.92 -6.62
C LEU A 22 -5.89 -9.45 -6.48
N ALA A 23 -6.84 -10.05 -5.76
CA ALA A 23 -6.94 -11.51 -5.64
C ALA A 23 -7.14 -12.22 -6.98
N LEU A 24 -7.76 -11.58 -7.97
CA LEU A 24 -7.90 -12.13 -9.33
C LEU A 24 -6.56 -12.33 -10.04
N THR A 25 -5.50 -11.64 -9.62
CA THR A 25 -4.16 -11.76 -10.23
C THR A 25 -3.40 -13.01 -9.77
N LEU A 26 -3.90 -13.71 -8.75
CA LEU A 26 -3.23 -14.85 -8.08
C LEU A 26 -1.84 -14.52 -7.50
N LEU A 27 -1.46 -13.25 -7.46
CA LEU A 27 -0.23 -12.81 -6.81
C LEU A 27 -0.45 -12.87 -5.28
N PRO A 28 0.50 -13.41 -4.50
CA PRO A 28 0.43 -13.33 -3.06
C PRO A 28 0.61 -11.88 -2.61
N PHE A 29 -0.29 -11.41 -1.74
CA PHE A 29 -0.20 -10.08 -1.15
C PHE A 29 -0.74 -10.09 0.28
N GLU A 30 -0.28 -9.12 1.08
CA GLU A 30 -0.82 -8.84 2.40
C GLU A 30 -1.58 -7.52 2.40
N THR A 31 -2.58 -7.40 3.26
CA THR A 31 -3.32 -6.15 3.43
C THR A 31 -2.79 -5.39 4.63
N MET A 32 -2.46 -4.12 4.44
CA MET A 32 -2.07 -3.22 5.50
C MET A 32 -2.78 -1.88 5.32
N SER A 33 -3.11 -1.22 6.41
CA SER A 33 -3.71 0.10 6.34
C SER A 33 -3.21 0.97 7.48
N VAL A 34 -3.11 2.25 7.19
CA VAL A 34 -2.83 3.32 8.14
C VAL A 34 -4.01 4.25 8.15
N ASN A 35 -4.31 4.83 9.30
CA ASN A 35 -5.32 5.87 9.38
C ASN A 35 -4.68 7.18 8.92
N THR A 36 -5.02 7.61 7.70
CA THR A 36 -4.51 8.84 7.11
C THR A 36 -5.70 9.72 6.75
N PRO A 37 -5.75 10.98 7.23
CA PRO A 37 -6.77 11.90 6.77
C PRO A 37 -6.57 12.20 5.27
N GLU A 38 -7.52 11.78 4.43
CA GLU A 38 -7.54 12.04 2.99
C GLU A 38 -8.02 13.47 2.71
N THR A 39 -7.26 14.46 3.18
CA THR A 39 -7.61 15.88 3.00
C THR A 39 -7.21 16.35 1.61
N LEU A 40 -8.21 16.78 0.83
CA LEU A 40 -7.98 17.40 -0.46
C LEU A 40 -7.41 18.81 -0.30
N ASN A 41 -6.33 19.11 -1.00
CA ASN A 41 -5.81 20.46 -1.16
C ASN A 41 -6.57 21.16 -2.32
N PRO A 42 -7.34 22.23 -2.05
CA PRO A 42 -8.10 22.93 -3.08
C PRO A 42 -7.23 23.68 -4.09
N THR A 43 -5.92 23.86 -3.82
CA THR A 43 -4.99 24.47 -4.78
C THR A 43 -4.41 23.47 -5.79
N LEU A 44 -4.67 22.17 -5.61
CA LEU A 44 -4.21 21.11 -6.50
C LEU A 44 -5.33 20.66 -7.43
N SER A 45 -4.97 20.16 -8.60
CA SER A 45 -5.92 19.45 -9.47
C SER A 45 -6.45 18.18 -8.78
N PRO A 46 -7.57 17.60 -9.25
CA PRO A 46 -8.04 16.31 -8.76
C PRO A 46 -6.98 15.21 -8.88
N GLU A 47 -6.26 15.15 -10.00
CA GLU A 47 -5.21 14.16 -10.26
C GLU A 47 -4.02 14.34 -9.30
N GLU A 48 -3.59 15.59 -9.10
CA GLU A 48 -2.52 15.91 -8.16
C GLU A 48 -2.88 15.55 -6.72
N ASN A 49 -4.13 15.78 -6.31
CA ASN A 49 -4.65 15.34 -5.02
C ASN A 49 -4.57 13.82 -4.85
N VAL A 50 -5.02 13.06 -5.85
CA VAL A 50 -5.00 11.59 -5.81
C VAL A 50 -3.56 11.07 -5.69
N LEU A 51 -2.63 11.63 -6.46
CA LEU A 51 -1.23 11.25 -6.39
C LEU A 51 -0.60 11.60 -5.05
N ALA A 52 -0.85 12.80 -4.53
CA ALA A 52 -0.33 13.25 -3.23
C ALA A 52 -0.84 12.36 -2.10
N ILE A 53 -2.15 12.08 -2.04
CA ILE A 53 -2.75 11.21 -1.03
C ILE A 53 -2.19 9.79 -1.14
N GLY A 54 -2.08 9.23 -2.35
CA GLY A 54 -1.49 7.91 -2.59
C GLY A 54 -0.04 7.82 -2.10
N ALA A 55 0.77 8.83 -2.37
CA ALA A 55 2.17 8.89 -1.93
C ALA A 55 2.31 8.97 -0.41
N ILE A 56 1.44 9.75 0.26
CA ILE A 56 1.41 9.85 1.72
C ILE A 56 1.06 8.49 2.33
N ILE A 57 0.01 7.83 1.83
CA ILE A 57 -0.39 6.49 2.30
C ILE A 57 0.76 5.50 2.14
N GLY A 58 1.39 5.46 0.97
CA GLY A 58 2.54 4.57 0.71
C GLY A 58 3.70 4.82 1.68
N THR A 59 4.03 6.08 1.93
CA THR A 59 5.10 6.48 2.85
C THR A 59 4.81 6.04 4.29
N LEU A 60 3.57 6.23 4.77
CA LEU A 60 3.19 5.86 6.13
C LEU A 60 3.18 4.33 6.34
N ILE A 61 2.72 3.57 5.34
CA ILE A 61 2.80 2.11 5.35
C ILE A 61 4.26 1.66 5.40
N PHE A 62 5.13 2.27 4.59
CA PHE A 62 6.56 1.96 4.59
C PHE A 62 7.21 2.25 5.96
N VAL A 63 6.86 3.36 6.61
CA VAL A 63 7.35 3.69 7.95
C VAL A 63 6.87 2.66 8.97
N ASP A 64 5.59 2.27 8.95
CA ASP A 64 5.05 1.28 9.90
C ASP A 64 5.67 -0.12 9.69
N LEU A 65 5.89 -0.54 8.43
CA LEU A 65 6.62 -1.79 8.12
C LEU A 65 8.03 -1.80 8.71
N ASN A 66 8.77 -0.70 8.56
CA ASN A 66 10.11 -0.57 9.15
C ASN A 66 10.06 -0.64 10.68
N ARG A 67 9.07 0.02 11.31
CA ARG A 67 8.88 -0.01 12.78
C ARG A 67 8.56 -1.41 13.30
N ARG A 68 7.84 -2.22 12.53
CA ARG A 68 7.50 -3.61 12.88
C ARG A 68 8.64 -4.59 12.67
N GLY A 69 9.80 -4.14 12.18
CA GLY A 69 10.96 -5.00 11.96
C GLY A 69 10.77 -5.96 10.78
N TRP A 70 10.06 -5.53 9.72
CA TRP A 70 9.87 -6.32 8.50
C TRP A 70 11.19 -6.80 7.85
N ASN A 71 12.33 -6.20 8.22
CA ASN A 71 13.67 -6.64 7.82
C ASN A 71 14.09 -8.03 8.38
N ASN A 72 13.28 -8.66 9.25
CA ASN A 72 13.61 -9.93 9.92
C ASN A 72 12.84 -11.15 9.40
N LEU A 73 12.10 -11.04 8.28
CA LEU A 73 11.32 -12.13 7.69
C LEU A 73 11.95 -12.69 6.39
N GLN A 74 13.27 -12.55 6.23
CA GLN A 74 14.05 -13.26 5.22
C GLN A 74 14.78 -14.46 5.83
#